data_AF-A0A1B6GP48-F1
#
_entry.id   AF-A0A1B6GP48-F1
#
_cell.length_a   1.000
_cell.length_b   1.000
_cell.length_c   1.000
_cell.angle_alpha   90.00
_cell.angle_beta   90.00
_cell.angle_gamma   90.00
#
_symmetry.space_group_name_H-M   'P 1'
#
loop_
_entity.id
_entity.type
_entity.pdbx_description
1 polymer ?
#
loop_
_entity_poly.entity_id
_entity_poly.type
_entity_poly.pdbx_seq_one_letter_code
_entity_poly.pdbx_strand_id
1 'polypeptide(L)'
;RVYYLNRSQPPMLIPMFKAYFDATQNVTYLSESISTLEKEFDYWMRTHLIVVEKNNRNYTMATYRDFSSGPRPESYEEDVKIGRFFQSEEEKEEFYSNVKAAAESGWDFSSRWFIPKNGTVQEANLTAIKTQSIVPVDLNSLLYQNAKMLANFFLILNNTEKYAYYNQKASEFMEAVTDVLWNENEGIWLDYDLVDKKRRNFFYMSNFFPLWT
;
A
#
# COMPACT_ATOMS: atom_id res chain seq x y z
N ARG A 1 19.35 5.98 1.77
CA ARG A 1 20.38 5.22 2.54
C ARG A 1 20.40 3.79 1.99
N VAL A 2 21.52 3.07 2.03
CA VAL A 2 21.64 1.72 1.43
C VAL A 2 20.61 0.73 2.02
N TYR A 3 20.34 0.80 3.32
CA TYR A 3 19.37 -0.07 4.01
C TYR A 3 17.89 0.20 3.65
N TYR A 4 17.60 1.19 2.80
CA TYR A 4 16.25 1.49 2.29
C TYR A 4 16.05 1.06 0.82
N LEU A 5 17.02 0.41 0.17
CA LEU A 5 16.90 0.05 -1.25
C LEU A 5 15.84 -1.01 -1.56
N ASN A 6 15.36 -1.77 -0.56
CA ASN A 6 14.45 -2.90 -0.73
C ASN A 6 12.99 -2.63 -0.31
N ARG A 7 12.69 -1.38 0.07
CA ARG A 7 11.33 -0.90 0.37
C ARG A 7 11.15 0.53 -0.12
N SER A 8 9.91 0.91 -0.37
CA SER A 8 9.53 2.27 -0.73
C SER A 8 9.00 3.05 0.49
N GLN A 9 8.12 4.02 0.23
CA GLN A 9 7.17 4.66 1.14
C GLN A 9 5.84 4.88 0.37
N PRO A 10 4.73 5.37 0.97
CA PRO A 10 3.50 5.61 0.22
C PRO A 10 3.75 6.39 -1.09
N PRO A 11 3.20 5.95 -2.24
CA PRO A 11 3.63 6.42 -3.56
C PRO A 11 3.12 7.81 -3.92
N MET A 12 3.93 8.82 -3.61
CA MET A 12 3.56 10.24 -3.73
C MET A 12 4.24 10.97 -4.89
N LEU A 13 5.12 10.34 -5.69
CA LEU A 13 5.81 11.06 -6.77
C LEU A 13 4.84 11.59 -7.83
N ILE A 14 3.84 10.80 -8.24
CA ILE A 14 2.84 11.22 -9.23
C ILE A 14 1.97 12.39 -8.71
N PRO A 15 1.42 12.36 -7.47
CA PRO A 15 0.73 13.50 -6.88
C PRO A 15 1.61 14.75 -6.74
N MET A 16 2.89 14.58 -6.34
CA MET A 16 3.85 15.70 -6.28
C MET A 16 4.07 16.31 -7.67
N PHE A 17 4.24 15.48 -8.70
CA PHE A 17 4.38 15.93 -10.08
C PHE A 17 3.11 16.66 -10.55
N LYS A 18 1.93 16.14 -10.22
CA LYS A 18 0.64 16.76 -10.54
C LYS A 18 0.51 18.15 -9.93
N ALA A 19 0.89 18.33 -8.67
CA ALA A 19 0.88 19.65 -8.03
C ALA A 19 1.81 20.64 -8.74
N TYR A 20 3.02 20.21 -9.12
CA TYR A 20 3.94 21.01 -9.92
C TYR A 20 3.35 21.35 -11.30
N PHE A 21 2.79 20.35 -11.99
CA PHE A 21 2.21 20.53 -13.32
C PHE A 21 1.02 21.49 -13.27
N ASP A 22 0.15 21.39 -12.27
CA ASP A 22 -0.99 22.30 -12.11
C ASP A 22 -0.55 23.76 -11.96
N ALA A 23 0.55 24.00 -11.24
CA ALA A 23 1.09 25.33 -11.04
C ALA A 23 1.82 25.90 -12.28
N THR A 24 2.39 25.05 -13.13
CA THR A 24 3.31 25.48 -14.20
C THR A 24 2.81 25.25 -15.61
N GLN A 25 1.89 24.29 -15.80
CA GLN A 25 1.40 23.81 -17.09
C GLN A 25 2.54 23.41 -18.06
N ASN A 26 3.69 22.99 -17.52
CA ASN A 26 4.89 22.71 -18.31
C ASN A 26 4.80 21.33 -19.00
N VAL A 27 4.22 21.30 -20.19
CA VAL A 27 4.03 20.08 -21.00
C VAL A 27 5.37 19.47 -21.45
N THR A 28 6.39 20.28 -21.72
CA THR A 28 7.72 19.78 -22.08
C THR A 28 8.31 18.94 -20.95
N TYR A 29 8.28 19.47 -19.71
CA TYR A 29 8.78 18.75 -18.55
C TYR A 29 7.94 17.50 -18.23
N LEU A 30 6.63 17.55 -18.46
CA LEU A 30 5.78 16.35 -18.41
C LEU A 30 6.25 15.27 -19.38
N SER A 31 6.46 15.63 -20.65
CA SER A 31 6.93 14.69 -21.67
C SER A 31 8.30 14.08 -21.33
N GLU A 32 9.21 14.87 -20.76
CA GLU A 32 10.53 14.40 -20.34
C GLU A 32 10.47 13.49 -19.10
N SER A 33 9.51 13.73 -18.21
CA SER A 33 9.41 13.04 -16.92
C SER A 33 8.47 11.84 -16.92
N ILE A 34 7.60 11.69 -17.92
CA ILE A 34 6.52 10.69 -17.92
C ILE A 34 7.03 9.27 -17.68
N SER A 35 8.18 8.91 -18.28
CA SER A 35 8.79 7.58 -18.10
C SER A 35 9.23 7.30 -16.65
N THR A 36 9.57 8.32 -15.88
CA THR A 36 9.90 8.19 -14.45
C THR A 36 8.66 7.97 -13.61
N LEU A 37 7.56 8.64 -13.96
CA LEU A 37 6.27 8.46 -13.29
C LEU A 37 5.71 7.05 -13.53
N GLU A 38 5.79 6.55 -14.77
CA GLU A 38 5.43 5.17 -15.09
C GLU A 38 6.27 4.17 -14.30
N LYS A 39 7.59 4.38 -14.20
CA LYS A 39 8.48 3.49 -13.45
C LYS A 39 8.10 3.33 -11.98
N GLU A 40 7.66 4.39 -11.31
CA GLU A 40 7.16 4.27 -9.92
C GLU A 40 5.88 3.43 -9.90
N PHE A 41 4.91 3.73 -10.76
CA PHE A 41 3.65 2.98 -10.80
C PHE A 41 3.89 1.49 -11.12
N ASP A 42 4.72 1.19 -12.12
CA ASP A 42 5.06 -0.16 -12.55
C ASP A 42 5.80 -0.95 -11.48
N TYR A 43 6.58 -0.28 -10.61
CA TYR A 43 7.17 -0.92 -9.43
C TYR A 43 6.05 -1.49 -8.55
N TRP A 44 5.07 -0.68 -8.13
CA TRP A 44 3.95 -1.15 -7.31
C TRP A 44 3.12 -2.25 -7.98
N MET A 45 2.87 -2.12 -9.28
CA MET A 45 2.13 -3.14 -10.04
C MET A 45 2.88 -4.49 -10.08
N ARG A 46 4.21 -4.47 -10.09
CA ARG A 46 5.01 -5.69 -10.21
C ARG A 46 5.30 -6.35 -8.86
N THR A 47 5.43 -5.56 -7.79
CA THR A 47 5.98 -6.07 -6.52
C THR A 47 4.96 -6.16 -5.39
N HIS A 48 3.89 -5.37 -5.41
CA HIS A 48 2.99 -5.23 -4.25
C HIS A 48 1.60 -5.80 -4.45
N LEU A 49 1.26 -6.23 -5.67
CA LEU A 49 -0.07 -6.74 -5.99
C LEU A 49 -0.33 -8.14 -5.41
N ILE A 50 -1.58 -8.35 -5.03
CA ILE A 50 -2.16 -9.59 -4.57
C ILE A 50 -3.56 -9.78 -5.16
N VAL A 51 -4.09 -11.00 -5.06
CA VAL A 51 -5.48 -11.30 -5.37
C VAL A 51 -6.26 -11.47 -4.07
N VAL A 52 -7.34 -10.71 -3.93
CA VAL A 52 -8.32 -10.83 -2.84
C VAL A 52 -9.59 -11.46 -3.40
N GLU A 53 -9.94 -12.64 -2.91
CA GLU A 53 -11.21 -13.29 -3.24
C GLU A 53 -12.31 -12.82 -2.27
N LYS A 54 -13.40 -12.29 -2.82
CA LYS A 54 -14.59 -11.87 -2.06
C LYS A 54 -15.84 -12.10 -2.89
N ASN A 55 -16.86 -12.74 -2.32
CA ASN A 55 -18.14 -13.02 -2.99
C ASN A 55 -17.97 -13.73 -4.36
N ASN A 56 -17.05 -14.71 -4.44
CA ASN A 56 -16.69 -15.43 -5.67
C ASN A 56 -16.13 -14.54 -6.81
N ARG A 57 -15.62 -13.36 -6.47
CA ARG A 57 -14.91 -12.46 -7.38
C ARG A 57 -13.50 -12.22 -6.88
N ASN A 58 -12.57 -12.07 -7.82
CA ASN A 58 -11.17 -11.79 -7.56
C ASN A 58 -10.90 -10.32 -7.82
N TYR A 59 -10.32 -9.65 -6.83
CA TYR A 59 -9.92 -8.25 -6.90
C TYR A 59 -8.40 -8.17 -6.80
N THR A 60 -7.78 -7.44 -7.72
CA THR A 60 -6.34 -7.15 -7.66
C THR A 60 -6.12 -5.94 -6.77
N MET A 61 -5.38 -6.11 -5.68
CA MET A 61 -5.13 -5.07 -4.68
C MET A 61 -3.66 -5.07 -4.27
N ALA A 62 -3.21 -4.07 -3.53
CA ALA A 62 -1.84 -3.96 -3.06
C ALA A 62 -1.71 -4.07 -1.53
N THR A 63 -0.57 -4.59 -1.08
CA THR A 63 -0.12 -4.61 0.33
C THR A 63 1.30 -4.06 0.42
N TYR A 64 1.65 -3.40 1.52
CA TYR A 64 3.06 -3.01 1.79
C TYR A 64 3.94 -4.25 1.99
N ARG A 65 5.16 -4.23 1.44
CA ARG A 65 6.10 -5.36 1.41
C ARG A 65 7.55 -4.89 1.41
N ASP A 66 8.44 -5.74 1.92
CA ASP A 66 9.90 -5.60 1.79
C ASP A 66 10.45 -6.97 1.38
N PHE A 67 11.47 -6.97 0.52
CA PHE A 67 12.01 -8.19 -0.09
C PHE A 67 13.38 -8.61 0.48
N SER A 68 13.88 -7.91 1.49
CA SER A 68 15.11 -8.29 2.19
C SER A 68 14.84 -9.34 3.25
N SER A 69 15.88 -10.07 3.66
CA SER A 69 15.81 -10.98 4.81
C SER A 69 16.36 -10.32 6.08
N GLY A 70 15.94 -10.83 7.24
CA GLY A 70 16.48 -10.45 8.53
C GLY A 70 16.00 -9.08 9.05
N PRO A 71 16.50 -8.66 10.23
CA PRO A 71 16.09 -7.43 10.91
C PRO A 71 16.53 -6.17 10.15
N ARG A 72 15.85 -5.06 10.43
CA ARG A 72 16.21 -3.75 9.86
C ARG A 72 17.61 -3.32 10.33
N PRO A 73 18.55 -2.99 9.43
CA PRO A 73 19.88 -2.53 9.83
C PRO A 73 19.86 -1.29 10.72
N GLU A 74 18.90 -0.37 10.50
CA GLU A 74 18.74 0.87 11.27
C GLU A 74 18.04 0.69 12.63
N SER A 75 17.50 -0.51 12.93
CA SER A 75 16.81 -0.85 14.19
C SER A 75 17.08 -2.30 14.60
N TYR A 76 18.33 -2.72 14.40
CA TYR A 76 18.72 -4.13 14.48
C TYR A 76 18.48 -4.72 15.87
N GLU A 77 18.87 -3.98 16.92
CA GLU A 77 18.79 -4.46 18.29
C GLU A 77 17.33 -4.63 18.73
N GLU A 78 16.47 -3.67 18.37
CA GLU A 78 15.05 -3.65 18.65
C GLU A 78 14.34 -4.83 17.98
N ASP A 79 14.58 -5.01 16.68
CA ASP A 79 13.98 -6.10 15.89
C ASP A 79 14.42 -7.46 16.45
N VAL A 80 15.72 -7.66 16.71
CA VAL A 80 16.25 -8.93 17.26
C VAL A 80 15.72 -9.21 18.67
N LYS A 81 15.58 -8.19 19.53
CA LYS A 81 15.03 -8.35 20.89
C LYS A 81 13.61 -8.94 20.85
N ILE A 82 12.77 -8.47 19.93
CA ILE A 82 11.40 -8.98 19.76
C ILE A 82 11.40 -10.31 19.01
N GLY A 83 12.26 -10.45 18.00
CA GLY A 83 12.46 -11.69 17.24
C GLY A 83 12.73 -12.90 18.15
N ARG A 84 13.35 -12.72 19.32
CA ARG A 84 13.60 -13.79 20.31
C ARG A 84 12.35 -14.43 20.89
N PHE A 85 11.17 -13.79 20.81
CA PHE A 85 9.93 -14.39 21.30
C PHE A 85 9.37 -15.47 20.34
N PHE A 86 9.81 -15.48 19.09
CA PHE A 86 9.40 -16.48 18.10
C PHE A 86 10.30 -17.72 18.15
N GLN A 87 9.70 -18.90 18.03
CA GLN A 87 10.41 -20.17 18.26
C GLN A 87 11.13 -20.67 17.02
N SER A 88 10.53 -20.49 15.84
CA SER A 88 11.12 -20.91 14.56
C SER A 88 11.76 -19.74 13.83
N GLU A 89 12.77 -20.04 12.99
CA GLU A 89 13.37 -19.04 12.11
C GLU A 89 12.37 -18.50 11.07
N GLU A 90 11.39 -19.32 10.67
CA GLU A 90 10.30 -18.90 9.77
C GLU A 90 9.41 -17.83 10.42
N GLU A 91 8.98 -18.03 11.67
CA GLU A 91 8.18 -17.03 12.39
C GLU A 91 8.98 -15.73 12.64
N LYS A 92 10.29 -15.84 12.90
CA LYS A 92 11.18 -14.67 13.03
C LYS A 92 11.29 -13.89 11.73
N GLU A 93 11.50 -14.58 10.61
CA GLU A 93 11.63 -13.94 9.31
C GLU A 93 10.31 -13.31 8.87
N GLU A 94 9.18 -13.96 9.15
CA GLU A 94 7.86 -13.38 8.94
C GLU A 94 7.68 -12.10 9.77
N PHE A 95 8.08 -12.11 11.05
CA PHE A 95 8.07 -10.91 11.88
C PHE A 95 8.93 -9.79 11.29
N TYR A 96 10.18 -10.09 10.89
CA TYR A 96 11.08 -9.11 10.27
C TYR A 96 10.50 -8.52 8.98
N SER A 97 9.88 -9.35 8.15
CA SER A 97 9.21 -8.90 6.93
C SER A 97 8.04 -7.95 7.22
N ASN A 98 7.26 -8.23 8.27
CA ASN A 98 6.12 -7.40 8.65
C ASN A 98 6.52 -6.06 9.29
N VAL A 99 7.59 -6.00 10.08
CA VAL A 99 8.11 -4.71 10.59
C VAL A 99 8.68 -3.85 9.48
N LYS A 100 9.36 -4.44 8.48
CA LYS A 100 9.86 -3.72 7.31
C LYS A 100 8.73 -3.21 6.41
N ALA A 101 7.69 -4.01 6.20
CA ALA A 101 6.47 -3.57 5.51
C ALA A 101 5.76 -2.43 6.27
N ALA A 102 5.73 -2.45 7.61
CA ALA A 102 5.18 -1.33 8.37
C ALA A 102 6.03 -0.06 8.21
N ALA A 103 7.35 -0.17 8.15
CA ALA A 103 8.21 0.97 7.81
C ALA A 103 7.94 1.49 6.39
N GLU A 104 7.71 0.61 5.40
CA GLU A 104 7.26 1.01 4.05
C GLU A 104 5.92 1.74 4.07
N SER A 105 5.01 1.37 4.97
CA SER A 105 3.72 2.06 5.09
C SER A 105 3.83 3.50 5.61
N GLY A 106 4.95 3.86 6.26
CA GLY A 106 5.10 5.11 7.00
C GLY A 106 4.38 5.13 8.36
N TRP A 107 3.80 4.00 8.79
CA TRP A 107 3.11 3.82 10.07
C TRP A 107 3.84 2.79 10.95
N ASP A 108 5.15 2.97 11.16
CA ASP A 108 5.99 2.18 12.07
C ASP A 108 6.06 2.82 13.47
N PHE A 109 5.37 2.32 14.50
CA PHE A 109 4.41 1.23 14.48
C PHE A 109 3.02 1.69 14.94
N SER A 110 2.01 0.94 14.53
CA SER A 110 0.61 1.19 14.85
C SER A 110 -0.13 -0.11 15.09
N SER A 111 -1.10 -0.10 16.02
CA SER A 111 -2.05 -1.19 16.24
C SER A 111 -2.85 -1.54 14.98
N ARG A 112 -2.88 -0.63 13.99
CA ARG A 112 -3.45 -0.84 12.66
C ARG A 112 -2.97 -2.15 12.05
N TRP A 113 -1.69 -2.48 12.25
CA TRP A 113 -1.02 -3.62 11.65
C TRP A 113 -1.11 -4.92 12.47
N PHE A 114 -1.83 -4.95 13.60
CA PHE A 114 -1.81 -6.10 14.50
C PHE A 114 -2.95 -7.09 14.22
N ILE A 115 -2.62 -8.36 14.01
CA ILE A 115 -3.56 -9.48 14.00
C ILE A 115 -3.18 -10.41 15.16
N PRO A 116 -3.70 -10.17 16.38
CA PRO A 116 -3.37 -11.00 17.52
C PRO A 116 -3.97 -12.39 17.38
N LYS A 117 -3.19 -13.44 17.68
CA LYS A 117 -3.67 -14.83 17.76
C LYS A 117 -4.67 -15.03 18.90
N ASN A 118 -4.49 -14.30 20.01
CA ASN A 118 -5.32 -14.33 21.22
C ASN A 118 -5.52 -12.91 21.75
N GLY A 119 -6.67 -12.63 22.35
CA GLY A 119 -6.99 -11.34 22.95
C GLY A 119 -7.41 -10.29 21.92
N THR A 120 -7.47 -9.04 22.36
CA THR A 120 -7.89 -7.90 21.52
C THR A 120 -6.70 -7.19 20.87
N VAL A 121 -6.95 -6.39 19.83
CA VAL A 121 -5.92 -5.53 19.22
C VAL A 121 -5.34 -4.52 20.22
N GLN A 122 -6.15 -4.08 21.19
CA GLN A 122 -5.74 -3.14 22.23
C GLN A 122 -4.76 -3.75 23.26
N GLU A 123 -4.85 -5.06 23.48
CA GLU A 123 -3.97 -5.79 24.40
C GLU A 123 -2.73 -6.36 23.69
N ALA A 124 -2.72 -6.34 22.36
CA ALA A 124 -1.65 -6.88 21.55
C ALA A 124 -0.38 -5.99 21.62
N ASN A 125 0.75 -6.60 21.31
CA ASN A 125 2.03 -5.91 21.17
C ASN A 125 2.63 -6.17 19.78
N LEU A 126 3.83 -5.65 19.54
CA LEU A 126 4.48 -5.69 18.23
C LEU A 126 4.72 -7.13 17.70
N THR A 127 4.69 -8.17 18.54
CA THR A 127 4.75 -9.57 18.08
C THR A 127 3.51 -9.98 17.26
N ALA A 128 2.40 -9.24 17.35
CA ALA A 128 1.19 -9.47 16.58
C ALA A 128 1.18 -8.79 15.20
N ILE A 129 2.27 -8.13 14.80
CA ILE A 129 2.34 -7.39 13.53
C ILE A 129 2.23 -8.32 12.32
N LYS A 130 1.29 -8.00 11.43
CA LYS A 130 0.96 -8.75 10.20
C LYS A 130 0.67 -7.81 9.03
N THR A 131 1.45 -6.74 8.89
CA THR A 131 1.32 -5.71 7.84
C THR A 131 1.14 -6.29 6.43
N GLN A 132 1.91 -7.31 6.04
CA GLN A 132 1.83 -7.93 4.71
C GLN A 132 0.52 -8.70 4.48
N SER A 133 -0.17 -9.05 5.57
CA SER A 133 -1.47 -9.73 5.56
C SER A 133 -2.65 -8.76 5.61
N ILE A 134 -2.40 -7.45 5.53
CA ILE A 134 -3.42 -6.41 5.59
C ILE A 134 -3.41 -5.63 4.29
N VAL A 135 -4.57 -5.52 3.64
CA VAL A 135 -4.80 -4.67 2.47
C VAL A 135 -5.12 -3.25 2.95
N PRO A 136 -4.20 -2.29 2.79
CA PRO A 136 -4.37 -0.96 3.34
C PRO A 136 -5.23 -0.07 2.44
N VAL A 137 -6.20 0.62 3.02
CA VAL A 137 -7.08 1.55 2.29
C VAL A 137 -6.32 2.70 1.65
N ASP A 138 -5.35 3.28 2.36
CA ASP A 138 -4.52 4.39 1.88
C ASP A 138 -3.69 3.99 0.67
N LEU A 139 -2.97 2.86 0.71
CA LEU A 139 -2.16 2.40 -0.42
C LEU A 139 -3.01 2.20 -1.68
N ASN A 140 -4.15 1.50 -1.56
CA ASN A 140 -4.98 1.19 -2.72
C ASN A 140 -5.68 2.45 -3.29
N SER A 141 -6.01 3.41 -2.43
CA SER A 141 -6.54 4.72 -2.85
C SER A 141 -5.47 5.54 -3.59
N LEU A 142 -4.22 5.53 -3.10
CA LEU A 142 -3.11 6.20 -3.77
C LEU A 142 -2.82 5.59 -5.15
N LEU A 143 -2.86 4.26 -5.27
CA LEU A 143 -2.67 3.59 -6.55
C LEU A 143 -3.81 3.89 -7.54
N TYR A 144 -5.06 3.98 -7.07
CA TYR A 144 -6.16 4.51 -7.88
C TYR A 144 -5.85 5.92 -8.41
N GLN A 145 -5.48 6.84 -7.51
CA GLN A 145 -5.21 8.23 -7.87
C GLN A 145 -4.04 8.35 -8.87
N ASN A 146 -2.96 7.60 -8.62
CA ASN A 146 -1.78 7.58 -9.47
C ASN A 146 -2.11 7.09 -10.88
N ALA A 147 -2.92 6.02 -11.01
CA ALA A 147 -3.40 5.55 -12.30
C ALA A 147 -4.24 6.62 -13.01
N LYS A 148 -5.15 7.29 -12.31
CA LYS A 148 -5.98 8.36 -12.88
C LYS A 148 -5.16 9.57 -13.34
N MET A 149 -4.16 9.98 -12.57
CA MET A 149 -3.26 11.08 -12.91
C MET A 149 -2.39 10.73 -14.13
N LEU A 150 -1.83 9.50 -14.18
CA LEU A 150 -1.10 9.01 -15.34
C LEU A 150 -1.98 8.98 -16.60
N ALA A 151 -3.22 8.49 -16.50
CA ALA A 151 -4.17 8.53 -17.61
C ALA A 151 -4.31 9.96 -18.15
N ASN A 152 -4.59 10.93 -17.28
CA ASN A 152 -4.73 12.33 -17.68
C ASN A 152 -3.45 12.92 -18.30
N PHE A 153 -2.28 12.58 -17.79
CA PHE A 153 -1.01 13.00 -18.39
C PHE A 153 -0.83 12.44 -19.80
N PHE A 154 -1.17 11.17 -20.02
CA PHE A 154 -1.11 10.59 -21.36
C PHE A 154 -2.14 11.16 -22.31
N LEU A 155 -3.31 11.58 -21.81
CA LEU A 155 -4.28 12.34 -22.60
C LEU A 155 -3.70 13.68 -23.06
N ILE A 156 -3.02 14.42 -22.17
CA ILE A 156 -2.33 15.69 -22.51
C ILE A 156 -1.23 15.47 -23.55
N LEU A 157 -0.52 14.35 -23.46
CA LEU A 157 0.53 13.98 -24.42
C LEU A 157 -0.02 13.32 -25.71
N ASN A 158 -1.34 13.31 -25.92
CA ASN A 158 -2.03 12.70 -27.07
C ASN A 158 -1.71 11.21 -27.27
N ASN A 159 -1.41 10.47 -26.21
CA ASN A 159 -1.21 9.02 -26.25
C ASN A 159 -2.48 8.31 -25.72
N THR A 160 -3.39 8.02 -26.64
CA THR A 160 -4.70 7.43 -26.32
C THR A 160 -4.61 5.98 -25.84
N GLU A 161 -3.61 5.22 -26.30
CA GLU A 161 -3.36 3.84 -25.86
C GLU A 161 -2.99 3.80 -24.37
N LYS A 162 -1.99 4.60 -23.97
CA LYS A 162 -1.57 4.69 -22.57
C LYS A 162 -2.66 5.30 -21.69
N TYR A 163 -3.40 6.29 -22.18
CA TYR A 163 -4.59 6.78 -21.49
C TYR A 163 -5.57 5.65 -21.17
N ALA A 164 -5.93 4.83 -22.16
CA ALA A 164 -6.88 3.73 -21.97
C ALA A 164 -6.35 2.70 -20.96
N TYR A 165 -5.06 2.34 -21.04
CA TYR A 165 -4.41 1.43 -20.10
C TYR A 165 -4.51 1.92 -18.65
N TYR A 166 -4.11 3.16 -18.37
CA TYR A 166 -4.12 3.69 -17.00
C TYR A 166 -5.54 3.97 -16.49
N ASN A 167 -6.46 4.35 -17.39
CA ASN A 167 -7.86 4.53 -17.02
C ASN A 167 -8.54 3.19 -16.65
N GLN A 168 -8.16 2.10 -17.33
CA GLN A 168 -8.58 0.76 -16.93
C GLN A 168 -8.03 0.40 -15.56
N LYS A 169 -6.73 0.61 -15.30
CA LYS A 169 -6.12 0.37 -13.98
C LYS A 169 -6.80 1.16 -12.87
N ALA A 170 -7.13 2.43 -13.10
CA ALA A 170 -7.88 3.23 -12.15
C ALA A 170 -9.27 2.64 -11.88
N SER A 171 -9.97 2.16 -12.91
CA SER A 171 -11.28 1.52 -12.75
C SER A 171 -11.20 0.24 -11.93
N GLU A 172 -10.19 -0.61 -12.17
CA GLU A 172 -9.94 -1.84 -11.41
C GLU A 172 -9.69 -1.56 -9.92
N PHE A 173 -8.85 -0.56 -9.59
CA PHE A 173 -8.63 -0.17 -8.19
C PHE A 173 -9.87 0.46 -7.54
N MET A 174 -10.62 1.30 -8.26
CA MET A 174 -11.85 1.90 -7.75
C MET A 174 -12.87 0.82 -7.38
N GLU A 175 -13.09 -0.16 -8.26
CA GLU A 175 -13.98 -1.28 -8.00
C GLU A 175 -13.50 -2.09 -6.79
N ALA A 176 -12.20 -2.41 -6.72
CA ALA A 176 -11.63 -3.17 -5.61
C ALA A 176 -11.74 -2.43 -4.26
N VAL A 177 -11.44 -1.14 -4.21
CA VAL A 177 -11.57 -0.32 -2.98
C VAL A 177 -13.03 -0.24 -2.54
N THR A 178 -13.95 -0.05 -3.49
CA THR A 178 -15.38 0.02 -3.21
C THR A 178 -15.91 -1.33 -2.70
N ASP A 179 -15.63 -2.42 -3.41
CA ASP A 179 -16.22 -3.71 -3.07
C ASP A 179 -15.56 -4.34 -1.84
N VAL A 180 -14.24 -4.24 -1.71
CA VAL A 180 -13.49 -4.92 -0.64
C VAL A 180 -13.46 -4.09 0.64
N LEU A 181 -13.12 -2.80 0.55
CA LEU A 181 -12.76 -1.96 1.71
C LEU A 181 -13.91 -1.13 2.27
N TRP A 182 -14.89 -0.73 1.46
CA TRP A 182 -16.07 0.00 1.94
C TRP A 182 -16.91 -0.83 2.90
N ASN A 183 -17.25 -0.28 4.06
CA ASN A 183 -18.20 -0.86 5.00
C ASN A 183 -19.47 -0.01 5.06
N GLU A 184 -20.55 -0.52 4.46
CA GLU A 184 -21.84 0.16 4.39
C GLU A 184 -22.44 0.47 5.77
N ASN A 185 -22.28 -0.43 6.74
CA ASN A 185 -22.88 -0.26 8.07
C ASN A 185 -22.20 0.87 8.87
N GLU A 186 -20.89 1.02 8.68
CA GLU A 186 -20.07 2.03 9.36
C GLU A 186 -19.94 3.32 8.53
N GLY A 187 -20.34 3.29 7.26
CA GLY A 187 -20.21 4.43 6.33
C GLY A 187 -18.75 4.84 6.09
N ILE A 188 -17.81 3.90 6.14
CA ILE A 188 -16.38 4.19 6.06
C ILE A 188 -15.60 3.07 5.35
N TRP A 189 -14.47 3.40 4.71
CA TRP A 189 -13.53 2.42 4.20
C TRP A 189 -12.62 1.90 5.30
N LEU A 190 -12.43 0.58 5.36
CA LEU A 190 -11.62 -0.10 6.35
C LEU A 190 -10.56 -0.96 5.67
N ASP A 191 -9.42 -1.14 6.32
CA ASP A 191 -8.42 -2.11 5.86
C ASP A 191 -9.02 -3.52 5.86
N TYR A 192 -8.49 -4.41 5.02
CA TYR A 192 -8.96 -5.79 4.93
C TYR A 192 -7.90 -6.77 5.43
N ASP A 193 -8.34 -7.70 6.28
CA ASP A 193 -7.53 -8.77 6.85
C ASP A 193 -7.56 -9.99 5.93
N LEU A 194 -6.41 -10.38 5.39
CA LEU A 194 -6.28 -11.52 4.49
C LEU A 194 -6.30 -12.87 5.21
N VAL A 195 -5.97 -12.89 6.50
CA VAL A 195 -5.94 -14.13 7.31
C VAL A 195 -7.37 -14.52 7.67
N ASP A 196 -8.09 -13.57 8.26
CA ASP A 196 -9.46 -13.80 8.74
C ASP A 196 -10.52 -13.51 7.66
N LYS A 197 -10.10 -13.04 6.48
CA LYS A 197 -10.97 -12.65 5.35
C LYS A 197 -12.11 -11.72 5.76
N LYS A 198 -11.78 -10.70 6.56
CA LYS A 198 -12.76 -9.75 7.10
C LYS A 198 -12.22 -8.32 7.05
N ARG A 199 -13.13 -7.36 7.03
CA ARG A 199 -12.78 -5.95 7.23
C ARG A 199 -12.33 -5.74 8.68
N ARG A 200 -11.34 -4.88 8.87
CA ARG A 200 -10.80 -4.51 10.18
C ARG A 200 -11.60 -3.31 10.70
N ASN A 201 -12.61 -3.58 11.51
CA ASN A 201 -13.54 -2.57 12.07
C ASN A 201 -12.87 -1.72 13.18
N PHE A 202 -11.78 -1.06 12.83
CA PHE A 202 -11.09 -0.07 13.64
C PHE A 202 -10.93 1.21 12.84
N PHE A 203 -11.16 2.34 13.49
CA PHE A 203 -10.97 3.64 12.88
C PHE A 203 -9.49 4.05 12.89
N TYR A 204 -8.99 4.46 11.73
CA TYR A 204 -7.70 5.12 11.50
C TYR A 204 -7.89 6.25 10.50
N MET A 205 -7.07 7.31 10.59
CA MET A 205 -7.19 8.45 9.65
C MET A 205 -6.96 8.05 8.18
N SER A 206 -6.29 6.93 7.92
CA SER A 206 -6.16 6.36 6.58
C SER A 206 -7.51 6.06 5.93
N ASN A 207 -8.55 5.78 6.71
CA ASN A 207 -9.90 5.47 6.23
C ASN A 207 -10.53 6.58 5.38
N PHE A 208 -10.02 7.81 5.47
CA PHE A 208 -10.48 8.94 4.66
C PHE A 208 -9.67 9.17 3.37
N PHE A 209 -8.60 8.40 3.11
CA PHE A 209 -7.83 8.52 1.87
C PHE A 209 -8.70 8.45 0.59
N PRO A 210 -9.71 7.56 0.50
CA PRO A 210 -10.61 7.53 -0.65
C PRO A 210 -11.33 8.85 -0.94
N LEU A 211 -11.51 9.74 0.06
CA LEU A 211 -12.10 11.07 -0.16
C LEU A 211 -11.10 12.10 -0.70
N TRP A 212 -9.81 11.88 -0.46
CA TRP A 212 -8.74 12.74 -0.94
C TRP A 212 -8.29 12.36 -2.37
N THR A 213 -8.51 11.11 -2.78
CA THR A 213 -7.99 10.52 -4.02
C THR A 213 -8.88 10.63 -5.24
#